data_AF-A0A966JUU8-F1
#
_entry.id   AF-A0A966JUU8-F1
#
_cell.length_a   1.000
_cell.length_b   1.000
_cell.length_c   1.000
_cell.angle_alpha   90.00
_cell.angle_beta   90.00
_cell.angle_gamma   90.00
#
_symmetry.space_group_name_H-M   'P 1'
#
loop_
_entity.id
_entity.type
_entity.pdbx_description
1 polymer ?
#
loop_
_entity_poly.entity_id
_entity_poly.type
_entity_poly.pdbx_seq_one_letter_code
_entity_poly.pdbx_strand_id
1 'polypeptide(L)'
;VLELLHLSGRSLPHAVLMMIPEAWENHATMPDDKRAFYRYHSSLMEPWDGPASVAFSDGTVIGAVLDRNGLRPSRYWVTDDDLVIAASEVGVVNVAPERVVRKGRLQPGRMLLVDTSLGRIVDDEEIKGSLAAAAPYAQWLADGMVSLPELPDREHVVHSHDSVLRRQQVFGYTHEDMKVIIAPMAKSAAEPIGSMGTDTPLAVLSARPRLLFDYFKQLFAQVTNPPLDAIREEVVTSVGSTLGPEANLLEVGSENCRQLVLPFPIIDNDELAKIIHINDDGTMAHLRSAVVSGLYRVADGDYGMRTALDSIRNQVSDLIDDGARIIVLSDRSSDSVYAPIPSLLLTSAVHHHLIRERQRTKVGLVIECGDAREVHHMALLIGYGAGAINPYLAFESIEDLITADDGRGMHGLGGMDAKKAVRNYIKAAGKVQHQG
;
A
#
# COMPACT_ATOMS: atom_id res chain seq x y z
N VAL A 1 -3.52 -19.65 -8.81
CA VAL A 1 -3.73 -19.22 -7.41
C VAL A 1 -5.03 -19.80 -6.85
N LEU A 2 -6.19 -19.53 -7.45
CA LEU A 2 -7.48 -20.07 -6.97
C LEU A 2 -7.46 -21.58 -6.72
N GLU A 3 -7.03 -22.36 -7.72
CA GLU A 3 -6.90 -23.81 -7.62
C GLU A 3 -5.97 -24.25 -6.48
N LEU A 4 -4.84 -23.56 -6.28
CA LEU A 4 -3.91 -23.84 -5.19
C LEU A 4 -4.57 -23.67 -3.82
N LEU A 5 -5.27 -22.54 -3.61
CA LEU A 5 -5.96 -22.24 -2.35
C LEU A 5 -7.09 -23.24 -2.07
N HIS A 6 -7.80 -23.67 -3.11
CA HIS A 6 -8.86 -24.65 -2.99
C HIS A 6 -8.32 -26.04 -2.67
N LEU A 7 -7.33 -26.52 -3.44
CA LEU A 7 -6.72 -27.83 -3.25
C LEU A 7 -5.90 -27.93 -1.95
N SER A 8 -5.51 -26.80 -1.35
CA SER A 8 -4.88 -26.77 -0.02
C SER A 8 -5.88 -26.88 1.14
N GLY A 9 -7.19 -27.02 0.86
CA GLY A 9 -8.21 -27.33 1.87
C GLY A 9 -9.23 -26.22 2.15
N ARG A 10 -9.18 -25.07 1.46
CA ARG A 10 -10.23 -24.05 1.56
C ARG A 10 -11.41 -24.39 0.65
N SER A 11 -12.62 -24.07 1.08
CA SER A 11 -13.78 -24.16 0.20
C SER A 11 -13.60 -23.21 -0.99
N LEU A 12 -14.17 -23.55 -2.15
CA LEU A 12 -14.06 -22.72 -3.33
C LEU A 12 -14.59 -21.28 -3.09
N PRO A 13 -15.74 -21.07 -2.40
CA PRO A 13 -16.18 -19.72 -2.02
C PRO A 13 -15.18 -18.97 -1.14
N HIS A 14 -14.52 -19.65 -0.19
CA HIS A 14 -13.50 -19.02 0.66
C HIS A 14 -12.32 -18.54 -0.16
N ALA A 15 -11.76 -19.40 -1.03
CA ALA A 15 -10.64 -19.05 -1.88
C ALA A 15 -10.98 -17.87 -2.83
N VAL A 16 -12.20 -17.84 -3.37
CA VAL A 16 -12.68 -16.71 -4.18
C VAL A 16 -12.77 -15.42 -3.37
N LEU A 17 -13.32 -15.45 -2.14
CA LEU A 17 -13.43 -14.24 -1.30
C LEU A 17 -12.09 -13.75 -0.76
N MET A 18 -11.07 -14.62 -0.68
CA MET A 18 -9.69 -14.19 -0.43
C MET A 18 -9.11 -13.42 -1.61
N MET A 19 -9.38 -13.86 -2.84
CA MET A 19 -8.86 -13.23 -4.06
C MET A 19 -9.62 -11.97 -4.46
N ILE A 20 -10.94 -12.01 -4.37
CA ILE A 20 -11.85 -10.95 -4.79
C ILE A 20 -12.73 -10.58 -3.59
N PRO A 21 -12.15 -9.96 -2.54
CA PRO A 21 -12.91 -9.54 -1.37
C PRO A 21 -13.86 -8.39 -1.72
N GLU A 22 -14.99 -8.29 -1.01
CA GLU A 22 -15.84 -7.09 -1.09
C GLU A 22 -15.15 -5.90 -0.42
N ALA A 23 -15.52 -4.68 -0.82
CA ALA A 23 -15.03 -3.47 -0.17
C ALA A 23 -15.53 -3.43 1.29
N TRP A 24 -14.61 -3.58 2.25
CA TRP A 24 -14.95 -3.78 3.67
C TRP A 24 -14.47 -2.65 4.59
N GLU A 25 -13.38 -1.96 4.24
CA GLU A 25 -12.71 -0.99 5.12
C GLU A 25 -13.63 0.17 5.51
N ASN A 26 -14.28 0.78 4.51
CA ASN A 26 -15.17 1.93 4.70
C ASN A 26 -16.67 1.54 4.79
N HIS A 27 -16.98 0.24 4.91
CA HIS A 27 -18.38 -0.23 4.93
C HIS A 27 -19.00 -0.09 6.33
N ALA A 28 -19.67 1.04 6.59
CA ALA A 28 -20.15 1.43 7.92
C ALA A 28 -21.11 0.42 8.60
N THR A 29 -21.88 -0.34 7.83
CA THR A 29 -22.91 -1.26 8.34
C THR A 29 -22.49 -2.74 8.32
N MET A 30 -21.20 -3.03 8.05
CA MET A 30 -20.73 -4.42 8.02
C MET A 30 -20.68 -4.99 9.44
N PRO A 31 -21.21 -6.20 9.67
CA PRO A 31 -21.01 -6.94 10.92
C PRO A 31 -19.52 -7.11 11.27
N ASP A 32 -19.19 -7.07 12.56
CA ASP A 32 -17.81 -7.06 13.04
C ASP A 32 -17.06 -8.37 12.77
N ASP A 33 -17.75 -9.51 12.83
CA ASP A 33 -17.21 -10.82 12.49
C ASP A 33 -16.78 -10.91 11.02
N LYS A 34 -17.63 -10.41 10.12
CA LYS A 34 -17.37 -10.31 8.69
C LYS A 34 -16.24 -9.32 8.40
N ARG A 35 -16.19 -8.18 9.11
CA ARG A 35 -15.07 -7.23 9.02
C ARG A 35 -13.75 -7.87 9.48
N ALA A 36 -13.78 -8.62 10.58
CA ALA A 36 -12.62 -9.33 11.09
C ALA A 36 -12.14 -10.41 10.11
N PHE A 37 -13.05 -11.14 9.47
CA PHE A 37 -12.72 -12.08 8.40
C PHE A 37 -11.93 -11.37 7.28
N TYR A 38 -12.44 -10.28 6.72
CA TYR A 38 -11.74 -9.58 5.63
C TYR A 38 -10.42 -8.95 6.07
N ARG A 39 -10.37 -8.34 7.25
CA ARG A 39 -9.15 -7.74 7.81
C ARG A 39 -8.05 -8.78 8.07
N TYR A 40 -8.42 -9.98 8.50
CA TYR A 40 -7.47 -11.07 8.61
C TYR A 40 -6.93 -11.46 7.24
N HIS A 41 -7.80 -11.68 6.25
CA HIS A 41 -7.38 -12.09 4.90
C HIS A 41 -6.60 -11.01 4.14
N SER A 42 -6.82 -9.72 4.41
CA SER A 42 -6.01 -8.64 3.83
C SER A 42 -4.55 -8.65 4.31
N SER A 43 -4.24 -9.35 5.41
CA SER A 43 -2.86 -9.53 5.90
C SER A 43 -2.12 -10.67 5.18
N LEU A 44 -2.87 -11.53 4.48
CA LEU A 44 -2.37 -12.72 3.80
C LEU A 44 -2.15 -12.50 2.30
N MET A 45 -3.04 -11.74 1.67
CA MET A 45 -3.04 -11.58 0.23
C MET A 45 -3.65 -10.25 -0.18
N GLU A 46 -2.99 -9.59 -1.10
CA GLU A 46 -3.53 -8.44 -1.80
C GLU A 46 -4.74 -8.83 -2.68
N PRO A 47 -5.74 -7.94 -2.82
CA PRO A 47 -6.87 -8.17 -3.71
C PRO A 47 -6.43 -8.30 -5.18
N TRP A 48 -7.03 -9.24 -5.89
CA TRP A 48 -6.90 -9.37 -7.35
C TRP A 48 -7.91 -8.46 -8.01
N ASP A 49 -7.52 -7.20 -8.18
CA ASP A 49 -8.40 -6.12 -8.65
C ASP A 49 -8.44 -5.99 -10.18
N GLY A 50 -9.41 -5.19 -10.64
CA GLY A 50 -9.70 -4.93 -12.05
C GLY A 50 -11.09 -5.42 -12.47
N PRO A 51 -11.63 -4.95 -13.61
CA PRO A 51 -12.97 -5.33 -14.06
C PRO A 51 -13.12 -6.84 -14.25
N ALA A 52 -13.93 -7.49 -13.42
CA ALA A 52 -14.05 -8.93 -13.43
C ALA A 52 -15.50 -9.40 -13.21
N SER A 53 -15.90 -10.38 -14.03
CA SER A 53 -17.01 -11.27 -13.73
C SER A 53 -16.50 -12.69 -13.86
N VAL A 54 -16.29 -13.34 -12.71
CA VAL A 54 -15.63 -14.64 -12.64
C VAL A 54 -16.67 -15.69 -12.33
N ALA A 55 -16.84 -16.66 -13.23
CA ALA A 55 -17.57 -17.89 -12.96
C ALA A 55 -16.57 -18.98 -12.55
N PHE A 56 -16.95 -19.79 -11.56
CA PHE A 56 -16.08 -20.82 -10.99
C PHE A 56 -16.88 -22.08 -10.64
N SER A 57 -16.21 -23.23 -10.64
CA SER A 57 -16.77 -24.50 -10.20
C SER A 57 -15.68 -25.50 -9.84
N ASP A 58 -15.95 -26.38 -8.88
CA ASP A 58 -15.17 -27.57 -8.54
C ASP A 58 -15.89 -28.88 -8.95
N GLY A 59 -16.97 -28.77 -9.72
CA GLY A 59 -17.85 -29.88 -10.10
C GLY A 59 -18.96 -30.18 -9.09
N THR A 60 -18.89 -29.67 -7.85
CA THR A 60 -19.95 -29.80 -6.84
C THR A 60 -20.70 -28.47 -6.66
N VAL A 61 -19.96 -27.36 -6.59
CA VAL A 61 -20.54 -26.01 -6.56
C VAL A 61 -20.28 -25.30 -7.89
N ILE A 62 -21.19 -24.43 -8.27
CA ILE A 62 -21.06 -23.51 -9.41
C ILE A 62 -21.39 -22.12 -8.89
N GLY A 63 -20.51 -21.16 -9.10
CA GLY A 63 -20.73 -19.81 -8.64
C GLY A 63 -20.21 -18.74 -9.56
N ALA A 64 -20.58 -17.51 -9.25
CA ALA A 64 -20.07 -16.32 -9.91
C ALA A 64 -19.91 -15.17 -8.91
N VAL A 65 -18.86 -14.37 -9.11
CA VAL A 65 -18.60 -13.14 -8.36
C VAL A 65 -18.23 -12.01 -9.32
N LEU A 66 -18.45 -10.77 -8.87
CA LEU A 66 -17.93 -9.57 -9.53
C LEU A 66 -16.73 -9.03 -8.76
N ASP A 67 -15.93 -8.22 -9.44
CA ASP A 67 -14.97 -7.35 -8.75
C ASP A 67 -15.67 -6.44 -7.73
N ARG A 68 -14.87 -5.86 -6.82
CA ARG A 68 -15.36 -5.01 -5.72
C ARG A 68 -16.20 -3.81 -6.17
N ASN A 69 -16.02 -3.36 -7.42
CA ASN A 69 -16.69 -2.21 -8.02
C ASN A 69 -17.85 -2.63 -8.93
N GLY A 70 -17.94 -3.91 -9.30
CA GLY A 70 -18.93 -4.46 -10.22
C GLY A 70 -18.84 -3.88 -11.62
N LEU A 71 -17.62 -3.74 -12.16
CA LEU A 71 -17.35 -3.08 -13.45
C LEU A 71 -17.77 -3.93 -14.66
N ARG A 72 -18.16 -5.20 -14.44
CA ARG A 72 -18.67 -6.10 -15.49
C ARG A 72 -20.14 -6.46 -15.25
N PRO A 73 -20.98 -6.49 -16.29
CA PRO A 73 -22.36 -6.91 -16.14
C PRO A 73 -22.43 -8.43 -15.92
N SER A 74 -23.29 -8.86 -15.00
CA SER A 74 -23.63 -10.27 -14.82
C SER A 74 -25.08 -10.41 -14.32
N ARG A 75 -25.86 -11.22 -15.01
CA ARG A 75 -27.31 -11.40 -14.84
C ARG A 75 -27.60 -12.88 -14.70
N TYR A 76 -28.57 -13.22 -13.86
CA TYR A 76 -28.98 -14.61 -13.68
C TYR A 76 -30.48 -14.78 -13.60
N TRP A 77 -30.99 -15.86 -14.18
CA TRP A 77 -32.39 -16.26 -14.16
C TRP A 77 -32.50 -17.64 -13.48
N VAL A 78 -33.59 -17.84 -12.75
CA VAL A 78 -33.96 -19.12 -12.17
C VAL A 78 -35.31 -19.50 -12.75
N THR A 79 -35.44 -20.73 -13.22
CA THR A 79 -36.69 -21.26 -13.77
C THR A 79 -37.44 -22.14 -12.77
N ASP A 80 -38.66 -22.52 -13.11
CA ASP A 80 -39.55 -23.40 -12.34
C ASP A 80 -39.09 -24.87 -12.29
N ASP A 81 -38.18 -25.28 -13.17
CA ASP A 81 -37.49 -26.57 -13.17
C ASP A 81 -36.07 -26.49 -12.57
N ASP A 82 -35.83 -25.52 -11.68
CA ASP A 82 -34.58 -25.32 -10.93
C ASP A 82 -33.31 -25.06 -11.78
N LEU A 83 -33.47 -24.73 -13.07
CA LEU A 83 -32.35 -24.33 -13.92
C LEU A 83 -31.91 -22.90 -13.58
N VAL A 84 -30.62 -22.75 -13.27
CA VAL A 84 -29.98 -21.44 -13.06
C VAL A 84 -29.15 -21.09 -14.29
N ILE A 85 -29.46 -19.96 -14.91
CA ILE A 85 -28.75 -19.45 -16.09
C ILE A 85 -28.08 -18.15 -15.68
N ALA A 86 -26.75 -18.07 -15.77
CA ALA A 86 -25.99 -16.85 -15.51
C ALA A 86 -25.17 -16.45 -16.75
N ALA A 87 -25.21 -15.17 -17.12
CA ALA A 87 -24.51 -14.64 -18.29
C ALA A 87 -24.22 -13.15 -18.15
N SER A 88 -23.33 -12.63 -19.00
CA SER A 88 -23.02 -11.19 -19.04
C SER A 88 -24.21 -10.34 -19.49
N GLU A 89 -25.10 -10.92 -20.29
CA GLU A 89 -26.26 -10.25 -20.88
C GLU A 89 -27.54 -11.06 -20.69
N VAL A 90 -28.68 -10.38 -20.81
CA VAL A 90 -30.00 -11.03 -20.83
C VAL A 90 -30.36 -11.46 -22.24
N GLY A 91 -31.10 -12.57 -22.38
CA GLY A 91 -31.58 -13.05 -23.68
C GLY A 91 -30.59 -13.94 -24.46
N VAL A 92 -29.49 -14.35 -23.84
CA VAL A 92 -28.53 -15.30 -24.44
C VAL A 92 -29.09 -16.72 -24.59
N VAL A 93 -30.03 -17.11 -23.72
CA VAL A 93 -30.74 -18.39 -23.77
C VAL A 93 -32.24 -18.10 -23.87
N ASN A 94 -32.91 -18.74 -24.81
CA ASN A 94 -34.35 -18.58 -25.00
C ASN A 94 -35.11 -19.37 -23.93
N VAL A 95 -35.75 -18.65 -22.99
CA VAL A 95 -36.56 -19.23 -21.92
C VAL A 95 -37.95 -18.58 -21.98
N ALA A 96 -38.99 -19.42 -22.00
CA ALA A 96 -40.37 -18.94 -21.97
C ALA A 96 -40.62 -18.10 -20.70
N PRO A 97 -41.18 -16.88 -20.80
CA PRO A 97 -41.35 -15.98 -19.65
C PRO A 97 -42.11 -16.60 -18.48
N GLU A 98 -43.07 -17.48 -18.76
CA GLU A 98 -43.92 -18.14 -17.76
C GLU A 98 -43.12 -19.11 -16.88
N ARG A 99 -41.98 -19.59 -17.36
CA ARG A 99 -41.10 -20.52 -16.63
C ARG A 99 -40.13 -19.79 -15.70
N VAL A 100 -39.99 -18.47 -15.79
CA VAL A 100 -38.98 -17.74 -15.02
C VAL A 100 -39.54 -17.37 -13.64
N VAL A 101 -39.01 -17.98 -12.58
CA VAL A 101 -39.42 -17.70 -11.19
C VAL A 101 -38.65 -16.53 -10.57
N ARG A 102 -37.40 -16.30 -10.99
CA ARG A 102 -36.57 -15.20 -10.47
C ARG A 102 -35.65 -14.66 -11.55
N LYS A 103 -35.49 -13.33 -11.57
CA LYS A 103 -34.47 -12.62 -12.35
C LYS A 103 -33.64 -11.77 -11.41
N GLY A 104 -32.33 -11.86 -11.53
CA GLY A 104 -31.39 -11.10 -10.70
C GLY A 104 -30.20 -10.57 -11.50
N ARG A 105 -29.39 -9.78 -10.80
CA ARG A 105 -28.07 -9.35 -11.25
C ARG A 105 -27.09 -9.59 -10.11
N LEU A 106 -25.85 -9.96 -10.44
CA LEU A 106 -24.80 -9.91 -9.44
C LEU A 106 -24.55 -8.45 -9.05
N GLN A 107 -24.28 -8.24 -7.78
CA GLN A 107 -23.97 -6.95 -7.20
C GLN A 107 -22.51 -6.94 -6.77
N PRO A 108 -21.82 -5.78 -6.77
CA PRO A 108 -20.47 -5.69 -6.23
C PRO A 108 -20.40 -6.29 -4.84
N GLY A 109 -19.38 -7.10 -4.60
CA GLY A 109 -19.17 -7.78 -3.33
C GLY A 109 -20.09 -8.95 -3.03
N ARG A 110 -21.11 -9.27 -3.85
CA ARG A 110 -22.01 -10.42 -3.63
C ARG A 110 -21.65 -11.62 -4.49
N MET A 111 -21.78 -12.81 -3.92
CA MET A 111 -21.59 -14.10 -4.59
C MET A 111 -22.92 -14.74 -4.97
N LEU A 112 -23.02 -15.23 -6.21
CA LEU A 112 -24.02 -16.21 -6.59
C LEU A 112 -23.38 -17.60 -6.43
N LEU A 113 -23.98 -18.49 -5.64
CA LEU A 113 -23.50 -19.85 -5.46
C LEU A 113 -24.64 -20.85 -5.58
N VAL A 114 -24.48 -21.84 -6.44
CA VAL A 114 -25.36 -22.99 -6.60
C VAL A 114 -24.60 -24.21 -6.10
N ASP A 115 -25.16 -24.90 -5.12
CA ASP A 115 -24.62 -26.15 -4.60
C ASP A 115 -25.47 -27.31 -5.14
N THR A 116 -24.87 -28.12 -6.00
CA THR A 116 -25.57 -29.24 -6.64
C THR A 116 -25.76 -30.42 -5.70
N SER A 117 -24.95 -30.53 -4.64
CA SER A 117 -25.10 -31.54 -3.60
C SER A 117 -26.28 -31.23 -2.67
N LEU A 118 -26.49 -29.95 -2.38
CA LEU A 118 -27.64 -29.47 -1.59
C LEU A 118 -28.90 -29.22 -2.45
N GLY A 119 -28.75 -29.17 -3.78
CA GLY A 119 -29.83 -28.92 -4.72
C GLY A 119 -30.43 -27.52 -4.60
N ARG A 120 -29.64 -26.50 -4.23
CA ARG A 120 -30.16 -25.14 -4.01
C ARG A 120 -29.14 -24.04 -4.31
N ILE A 121 -29.66 -22.81 -4.46
CA ILE A 121 -28.87 -21.59 -4.40
C ILE A 121 -28.57 -21.29 -2.93
N VAL A 122 -27.29 -21.10 -2.59
CA VAL A 122 -26.84 -20.72 -1.26
C VAL A 122 -26.81 -19.19 -1.18
N ASP A 123 -27.34 -18.62 -0.09
CA ASP A 123 -27.40 -17.17 0.07
C ASP A 123 -26.02 -16.58 0.41
N ASP A 124 -25.74 -15.36 -0.07
CA ASP A 124 -24.47 -14.66 0.16
C ASP A 124 -24.18 -14.45 1.65
N GLU A 125 -25.20 -14.13 2.44
CA GLU A 125 -25.04 -13.92 3.88
C GLU A 125 -24.78 -15.25 4.61
N GLU A 126 -25.34 -16.36 4.12
CA GLU A 126 -25.06 -17.70 4.65
C GLU A 126 -23.61 -18.11 4.40
N ILE A 127 -23.11 -17.91 3.17
CA ILE A 127 -21.72 -18.20 2.80
C ILE A 127 -20.78 -17.39 3.70
N LYS A 128 -20.95 -16.07 3.73
CA LYS A 128 -20.04 -15.18 4.45
C LYS A 128 -20.14 -15.31 5.95
N GLY A 129 -21.34 -15.52 6.49
CA GLY A 129 -21.55 -15.79 7.91
C GLY A 129 -20.84 -17.07 8.35
N SER A 130 -20.97 -18.15 7.57
CA SER A 130 -20.27 -19.41 7.88
C SER A 130 -18.74 -19.27 7.82
N LEU A 131 -18.22 -18.52 6.84
CA LEU A 131 -16.79 -18.29 6.69
C LEU A 131 -16.23 -17.36 7.77
N ALA A 132 -16.96 -16.32 8.15
CA ALA A 132 -16.59 -15.42 9.24
C ALA A 132 -16.57 -16.12 10.60
N ALA A 133 -17.45 -17.12 10.79
CA ALA A 133 -17.49 -17.95 11.99
C ALA A 133 -16.49 -19.13 11.99
N ALA A 134 -15.79 -19.38 10.89
CA ALA A 134 -14.92 -20.56 10.74
C ALA A 134 -13.69 -20.54 11.66
N ALA A 135 -13.27 -19.35 12.12
CA ALA A 135 -12.14 -19.17 13.02
C ALA A 135 -12.32 -17.90 13.87
N PRO A 136 -11.62 -17.77 15.02
CA PRO A 136 -11.75 -16.60 15.89
C PRO A 136 -10.92 -15.42 15.36
N TYR A 137 -11.21 -14.95 14.14
CA TYR A 137 -10.42 -13.90 13.47
C TYR A 137 -10.30 -12.62 14.28
N ALA A 138 -11.37 -12.19 14.95
CA ALA A 138 -11.35 -11.00 15.79
C ALA A 138 -10.35 -11.11 16.95
N GLN A 139 -10.26 -12.28 17.57
CA GLN A 139 -9.28 -12.55 18.63
C GLN A 139 -7.86 -12.52 18.08
N TRP A 140 -7.61 -13.20 16.96
CA TRP A 140 -6.29 -13.21 16.33
C TRP A 140 -5.80 -11.83 15.94
N LEU A 141 -6.70 -11.00 15.39
CA LEU A 141 -6.40 -9.60 15.07
C LEU A 141 -6.06 -8.79 16.31
N ALA A 142 -6.83 -8.94 17.40
CA ALA A 142 -6.59 -8.24 18.65
C ALA A 142 -5.25 -8.63 19.31
N ASP A 143 -4.87 -9.90 19.21
CA ASP A 143 -3.63 -10.42 19.80
C ASP A 143 -2.38 -10.15 18.95
N GLY A 144 -2.54 -10.05 17.63
CA GLY A 144 -1.44 -10.03 16.67
C GLY A 144 -1.18 -8.68 16.00
N MET A 145 -2.21 -7.89 15.71
CA MET A 145 -2.02 -6.61 15.01
C MET A 145 -1.64 -5.51 15.98
N VAL A 146 -0.55 -4.81 15.66
CA VAL A 146 -0.13 -3.61 16.41
C VAL A 146 -0.43 -2.39 15.57
N SER A 147 -1.10 -1.39 16.13
CA SER A 147 -1.40 -0.14 15.44
C SER A 147 -0.28 0.89 15.66
N LEU A 148 0.29 1.46 14.60
CA LEU A 148 1.37 2.46 14.72
C LEU A 148 0.99 3.65 15.63
N PRO A 149 -0.23 4.24 15.54
CA PRO A 149 -0.64 5.31 16.45
C PRO A 149 -0.68 4.93 17.94
N GLU A 150 -0.80 3.64 18.27
CA GLU A 150 -0.87 3.14 19.65
C GLU A 150 0.52 2.91 20.26
N LEU A 151 1.58 2.94 19.44
CA LEU A 151 2.95 2.83 19.93
C LEU A 151 3.36 4.08 20.75
N PRO A 152 4.20 3.92 21.79
CA PRO A 152 4.64 5.03 22.64
C PRO A 152 5.26 6.18 21.85
N ASP A 153 4.89 7.41 22.20
CA ASP A 153 5.48 8.60 21.59
C ASP A 153 6.98 8.70 21.84
N ARG A 154 7.70 9.25 20.85
CA ARG A 154 9.14 9.48 20.88
C ARG A 154 9.42 10.98 20.86
N GLU A 155 10.64 11.35 21.26
CA GLU A 155 11.05 12.74 21.28
C GLU A 155 11.16 13.28 19.85
N HIS A 156 10.47 14.40 19.60
CA HIS A 156 10.53 15.09 18.33
C HIS A 156 11.84 15.88 18.21
N VAL A 157 12.61 15.62 17.17
CA VAL A 157 13.91 16.26 16.93
C VAL A 157 13.78 17.36 15.90
N VAL A 158 14.10 18.59 16.30
CA VAL A 158 14.14 19.76 15.41
C VAL A 158 15.57 20.05 14.99
N HIS A 159 15.79 20.26 13.71
CA HIS A 159 17.10 20.57 13.14
C HIS A 159 17.27 22.07 12.88
N SER A 160 18.52 22.55 12.92
CA SER A 160 18.82 23.94 12.60
C SER A 160 18.71 24.23 11.11
N HIS A 161 18.39 25.48 10.74
CA HIS A 161 18.31 25.95 9.36
C HIS A 161 19.54 25.55 8.52
N ASP A 162 20.75 25.80 9.03
CA ASP A 162 22.00 25.46 8.33
C ASP A 162 22.13 23.95 8.05
N SER A 163 21.64 23.10 8.94
CA SER A 163 21.65 21.65 8.77
C SER A 163 20.67 21.21 7.69
N VAL A 164 19.47 21.78 7.71
CA VAL A 164 18.42 21.48 6.72
C VAL A 164 18.85 21.97 5.33
N LEU A 165 19.36 23.20 5.22
CA LEU A 165 19.82 23.78 3.95
C LEU A 165 20.95 22.97 3.31
N ARG A 166 21.92 22.48 4.08
CA ARG A 166 22.99 21.62 3.55
C ARG A 166 22.44 20.31 3.00
N ARG A 167 21.49 19.68 3.70
CA ARG A 167 20.83 18.45 3.22
C ARG A 167 20.00 18.71 1.97
N GLN A 168 19.24 19.80 1.94
CA GLN A 168 18.51 20.25 0.75
C GLN A 168 19.42 20.35 -0.48
N GLN A 169 20.62 20.92 -0.32
CA GLN A 169 21.61 21.00 -1.40
C GLN A 169 22.11 19.63 -1.85
N VAL A 170 22.39 18.71 -0.92
CA VAL A 170 22.83 17.34 -1.23
C VAL A 170 21.76 16.58 -2.03
N PHE A 171 20.49 16.72 -1.65
CA PHE A 171 19.35 16.05 -2.30
C PHE A 171 18.72 16.84 -3.46
N GLY A 172 19.36 17.94 -3.88
CA GLY A 172 18.97 18.73 -5.05
C GLY A 172 17.63 19.45 -4.92
N TYR A 173 17.22 19.85 -3.71
CA TYR A 173 16.05 20.69 -3.51
C TYR A 173 16.30 22.07 -4.12
N THR A 174 15.32 22.56 -4.86
CA THR A 174 15.37 23.91 -5.42
C THR A 174 14.42 24.84 -4.67
N HIS A 175 14.64 26.15 -4.81
CA HIS A 175 13.70 27.14 -4.30
C HIS A 175 12.31 27.02 -4.95
N GLU A 176 12.26 26.54 -6.20
CA GLU A 176 11.02 26.25 -6.89
C GLU A 176 10.29 25.07 -6.25
N ASP A 177 10.98 23.98 -5.92
CA ASP A 177 10.41 22.84 -5.20
C ASP A 177 9.77 23.30 -3.89
N MET A 178 10.45 24.16 -3.13
CA MET A 178 9.93 24.69 -1.87
C MET A 178 8.67 25.52 -2.04
N LYS A 179 8.70 26.43 -3.02
CA LYS A 179 7.63 27.41 -3.24
C LYS A 179 6.40 26.80 -3.93
N VAL A 180 6.62 25.91 -4.89
CA VAL A 180 5.59 25.40 -5.81
C VAL A 180 5.08 24.02 -5.40
N ILE A 181 5.89 23.21 -4.70
CA ILE A 181 5.51 21.84 -4.33
C ILE A 181 5.29 21.74 -2.81
N ILE A 182 6.35 21.91 -2.02
CA ILE A 182 6.31 21.65 -0.57
C ILE A 182 5.33 22.59 0.15
N ALA A 183 5.47 23.91 -0.02
CA ALA A 183 4.65 24.88 0.71
C ALA A 183 3.14 24.77 0.36
N PRO A 184 2.73 24.63 -0.92
CA PRO A 184 1.32 24.41 -1.26
C PRO A 184 0.73 23.12 -0.68
N MET A 185 1.48 22.01 -0.70
CA MET A 185 1.05 20.75 -0.11
C MET A 185 0.85 20.88 1.40
N ALA A 186 1.82 21.48 2.09
CA ALA A 186 1.75 21.73 3.54
C ALA A 186 0.60 22.68 3.93
N LYS A 187 0.28 23.66 3.09
CA LYS A 187 -0.80 24.62 3.36
C LYS A 187 -2.20 24.06 3.09
N SER A 188 -2.36 23.36 1.96
CA SER A 188 -3.69 23.04 1.41
C SER A 188 -4.10 21.57 1.54
N ALA A 189 -3.19 20.68 1.94
CA ALA A 189 -3.41 19.23 1.92
C ALA A 189 -3.87 18.70 0.55
N ALA A 190 -3.36 19.32 -0.52
CA ALA A 190 -3.59 18.95 -1.91
C ALA A 190 -2.30 19.10 -2.71
N GLU A 191 -2.17 18.30 -3.76
CA GLU A 191 -1.11 18.44 -4.75
C GLU A 191 -1.20 19.83 -5.41
N PRO A 192 -0.06 20.48 -5.70
CA PRO A 192 -0.06 21.74 -6.43
C PRO A 192 -0.67 21.59 -7.83
N ILE A 193 -1.52 22.53 -8.20
CA ILE A 193 -2.15 22.56 -9.53
C ILE A 193 -1.35 23.50 -10.43
N GLY A 194 -0.96 22.99 -11.60
CA GLY A 194 -0.36 23.75 -12.69
C GLY A 194 -1.24 23.78 -13.94
N SER A 195 -0.75 24.43 -14.99
CA SER A 195 -1.37 24.42 -16.32
C SER A 195 -0.29 24.44 -17.40
N MET A 196 -0.67 24.23 -18.66
CA MET A 196 0.22 24.02 -19.82
C MET A 196 0.90 22.65 -19.84
N GLY A 197 1.49 22.29 -20.98
CA GLY A 197 2.31 21.09 -21.13
C GLY A 197 3.71 21.28 -20.56
N THR A 198 4.41 20.18 -20.25
CA THR A 198 5.83 20.25 -19.90
C THR A 198 6.67 20.52 -21.15
N ASP A 199 7.39 21.64 -21.16
CA ASP A 199 8.35 22.03 -22.20
C ASP A 199 9.80 21.68 -21.82
N THR A 200 9.99 21.06 -20.66
CA THR A 200 11.30 20.60 -20.20
C THR A 200 11.80 19.40 -21.00
N PRO A 201 13.12 19.28 -21.26
CA PRO A 201 13.68 18.10 -21.90
C PRO A 201 13.37 16.82 -21.12
N LEU A 202 13.30 15.69 -21.83
CA LEU A 202 13.33 14.38 -21.17
C LEU A 202 14.54 14.30 -20.24
N ALA A 203 14.41 13.61 -19.10
CA ALA A 203 15.43 13.59 -18.06
C ALA A 203 16.83 13.21 -18.59
N VAL A 204 16.90 12.24 -19.50
CA VAL A 204 18.14 11.78 -20.15
C VAL A 204 18.78 12.80 -21.10
N LEU A 205 18.01 13.78 -21.58
CA LEU A 205 18.47 14.87 -22.44
C LEU A 205 18.71 16.18 -21.67
N SER A 206 18.43 16.20 -20.36
CA SER A 206 18.60 17.37 -19.53
C SER A 206 20.08 17.73 -19.37
N ALA A 207 20.41 19.02 -19.55
CA ALA A 207 21.73 19.55 -19.22
C ALA A 207 21.91 19.80 -17.71
N ARG A 208 20.82 19.70 -16.92
CA ARG A 208 20.83 19.82 -15.46
C ARG A 208 20.68 18.44 -14.80
N PRO A 209 21.25 18.22 -13.60
CA PRO A 209 20.99 17.01 -12.82
C PRO A 209 19.48 16.80 -12.62
N ARG A 210 19.03 15.55 -12.79
CA ARG A 210 17.63 15.12 -12.62
C ARG A 210 17.59 14.00 -11.60
N LEU A 211 16.49 13.91 -10.85
CA LEU A 211 16.31 12.82 -9.90
C LEU A 211 16.02 11.52 -10.65
N LEU A 212 16.32 10.39 -10.01
CA LEU A 212 16.05 9.08 -10.61
C LEU A 212 14.55 8.88 -10.91
N PHE A 213 13.67 9.48 -10.10
CA PHE A 213 12.22 9.46 -10.31
C PHE A 213 11.81 9.99 -11.69
N ASP A 214 12.50 11.02 -12.23
CA ASP A 214 12.15 11.66 -13.52
C ASP A 214 12.25 10.73 -14.73
N TYR A 215 13.02 9.64 -14.60
CA TYR A 215 13.23 8.65 -15.65
C TYR A 215 12.07 7.67 -15.78
N PHE A 216 11.18 7.64 -14.79
CA PHE A 216 9.98 6.81 -14.82
C PHE A 216 8.77 7.65 -15.25
N LYS A 217 7.79 6.96 -15.83
CA LYS A 217 6.52 7.55 -16.25
C LYS A 217 5.41 6.67 -15.72
N GLN A 218 4.41 7.29 -15.12
CA GLN A 218 3.24 6.59 -14.62
C GLN A 218 2.48 5.98 -15.81
N LEU A 219 2.20 4.69 -15.71
CA LEU A 219 1.27 4.03 -16.63
C LEU A 219 -0.15 4.44 -16.24
N PHE A 220 -1.04 4.47 -17.23
CA PHE A 220 -2.44 4.73 -16.99
C PHE A 220 -3.28 3.85 -17.89
N ALA A 221 -4.44 3.44 -17.38
CA ALA A 221 -5.37 2.62 -18.11
C ALA A 221 -6.02 3.41 -19.25
N GLN A 222 -6.06 2.81 -20.44
CA GLN A 222 -6.77 3.34 -21.59
C GLN A 222 -7.55 2.21 -22.24
N VAL A 223 -8.86 2.36 -22.39
CA VAL A 223 -9.78 1.44 -23.08
C VAL A 223 -9.95 0.07 -22.40
N THR A 224 -8.87 -0.61 -22.01
CA THR A 224 -8.88 -1.99 -21.48
C THR A 224 -9.58 -2.11 -20.13
N ASN A 225 -9.40 -1.11 -19.27
CA ASN A 225 -10.01 -1.00 -17.96
C ASN A 225 -10.26 0.50 -17.67
N PRO A 226 -11.38 0.85 -17.01
CA PRO A 226 -11.65 2.23 -16.64
C PRO A 226 -10.78 2.65 -15.44
N PRO A 227 -10.29 3.89 -15.39
CA PRO A 227 -9.76 4.45 -14.16
C PRO A 227 -10.88 4.67 -13.14
N LEU A 228 -10.52 4.67 -11.85
CA LEU A 228 -11.44 4.94 -10.74
C LEU A 228 -11.51 6.45 -10.44
N ASP A 229 -12.68 6.95 -10.03
CA ASP A 229 -12.77 8.29 -9.42
C ASP A 229 -12.38 8.21 -7.94
N ALA A 230 -11.10 8.48 -7.68
CA ALA A 230 -10.48 8.61 -6.37
C ALA A 230 -11.31 9.32 -5.28
N ILE A 231 -12.10 10.32 -5.66
CA ILE A 231 -12.81 11.21 -4.74
C ILE A 231 -14.24 10.71 -4.53
N ARG A 232 -14.92 10.32 -5.62
CA ARG A 232 -16.32 9.89 -5.56
C ARG A 232 -16.48 8.44 -5.14
N GLU A 233 -15.46 7.62 -5.38
CA GLU A 233 -15.44 6.19 -5.12
C GLU A 233 -14.47 5.86 -3.96
N GLU A 234 -14.23 6.82 -3.04
CA GLU A 234 -13.35 6.63 -1.89
C GLU A 234 -13.74 5.40 -1.02
N VAL A 235 -15.04 5.08 -0.97
CA VAL A 235 -15.58 3.95 -0.19
C VAL A 235 -15.04 2.58 -0.63
N VAL A 236 -14.57 2.44 -1.88
CA VAL A 236 -13.98 1.20 -2.42
C VAL A 236 -12.45 1.21 -2.45
N THR A 237 -11.84 2.35 -2.06
CA THR A 237 -10.38 2.51 -1.97
C THR A 237 -9.89 2.50 -0.54
N SER A 238 -8.66 2.05 -0.35
CA SER A 238 -7.94 2.14 0.91
C SER A 238 -6.46 2.32 0.65
N VAL A 239 -5.85 3.14 1.49
CA VAL A 239 -4.43 3.47 1.49
C VAL A 239 -3.72 2.87 2.71
N GLY A 240 -4.47 2.23 3.59
CA GLY A 240 -3.91 1.52 4.73
C GLY A 240 -2.99 0.39 4.26
N SER A 241 -1.91 0.17 5.00
CA SER A 241 -0.95 -0.90 4.71
C SER A 241 -0.60 -1.64 5.99
N THR A 242 -0.04 -2.83 5.85
CA THR A 242 0.63 -3.54 6.93
C THR A 242 2.12 -3.64 6.66
N LEU A 243 2.90 -3.77 7.73
CA LEU A 243 4.35 -3.88 7.69
C LEU A 243 4.78 -5.03 8.60
N GLY A 244 5.55 -5.96 8.06
CA GLY A 244 6.03 -7.12 8.80
C GLY A 244 6.11 -8.36 7.92
N PRO A 245 6.32 -9.53 8.53
CA PRO A 245 6.36 -10.78 7.81
C PRO A 245 4.95 -11.21 7.39
N GLU A 246 4.88 -11.86 6.24
CA GLU A 246 3.74 -12.65 5.77
C GLU A 246 4.01 -14.12 6.13
N ALA A 247 3.04 -14.76 6.78
CA ALA A 247 3.13 -16.17 7.14
C ALA A 247 2.60 -17.07 6.00
N ASN A 248 2.46 -18.36 6.26
CA ASN A 248 2.09 -19.33 5.23
C ASN A 248 0.66 -19.09 4.72
N LEU A 249 0.55 -18.63 3.47
CA LEU A 249 -0.73 -18.37 2.79
C LEU A 249 -1.70 -19.57 2.84
N LEU A 250 -1.21 -20.80 2.88
CA LEU A 250 -2.04 -22.01 2.83
C LEU A 250 -2.56 -22.44 4.21
N GLU A 251 -1.92 -22.01 5.28
CA GLU A 251 -2.26 -22.39 6.65
C GLU A 251 -3.06 -21.28 7.35
N VAL A 252 -4.13 -21.68 8.03
CA VAL A 252 -4.95 -20.75 8.82
C VAL A 252 -4.41 -20.70 10.24
N GLY A 253 -4.13 -19.50 10.77
CA GLY A 253 -3.58 -19.33 12.11
C GLY A 253 -3.29 -17.87 12.46
N SER A 254 -3.11 -17.61 13.75
CA SER A 254 -2.88 -16.26 14.29
C SER A 254 -1.56 -15.62 13.84
N GLU A 255 -0.59 -16.41 13.39
CA GLU A 255 0.68 -15.89 12.86
C GLU A 255 0.48 -14.98 11.64
N ASN A 256 -0.59 -15.17 10.88
CA ASN A 256 -0.88 -14.43 9.64
C ASN A 256 -1.24 -12.95 9.85
N CYS A 257 -1.52 -12.53 11.08
CA CYS A 257 -1.87 -11.14 11.38
C CYS A 257 -0.94 -10.48 12.41
N ARG A 258 0.29 -11.02 12.56
CA ARG A 258 1.35 -10.43 13.40
C ARG A 258 2.13 -9.35 12.67
N GLN A 259 1.44 -8.24 12.36
CA GLN A 259 1.96 -7.16 11.53
C GLN A 259 1.69 -5.79 12.18
N LEU A 260 2.51 -4.81 11.84
CA LEU A 260 2.29 -3.41 12.19
C LEU A 260 1.32 -2.78 11.18
N VAL A 261 0.21 -2.24 11.66
CA VAL A 261 -0.80 -1.57 10.85
C VAL A 261 -0.43 -0.09 10.71
N LEU A 262 -0.38 0.34 9.46
CA LEU A 262 -0.13 1.72 9.06
C LEU A 262 -1.43 2.29 8.49
N PRO A 263 -2.03 3.33 9.11
CA PRO A 263 -3.19 4.01 8.53
C PRO A 263 -2.89 4.63 7.17
N PHE A 264 -1.62 4.94 6.92
CA PHE A 264 -1.13 5.57 5.71
C PHE A 264 0.33 5.14 5.47
N PRO A 265 0.79 5.01 4.21
CA PRO A 265 2.13 4.51 3.93
C PRO A 265 3.19 5.61 4.03
N ILE A 266 2.80 6.88 4.13
CA ILE A 266 3.71 8.00 4.35
C ILE A 266 3.66 8.34 5.84
N ILE A 267 4.80 8.16 6.51
CA ILE A 267 4.95 8.30 7.96
C ILE A 267 5.88 9.46 8.31
N ASP A 268 5.59 10.17 9.40
CA ASP A 268 6.44 11.26 9.87
C ASP A 268 7.68 10.77 10.65
N ASN A 269 8.54 11.71 11.04
CA ASN A 269 9.80 11.40 11.73
C ASN A 269 9.56 10.77 13.12
N ASP A 270 8.49 11.18 13.80
CA ASP A 270 8.16 10.68 15.13
C ASP A 270 7.64 9.23 15.01
N GLU A 271 6.79 8.97 14.02
CA GLU A 271 6.29 7.65 13.65
C GLU A 271 7.42 6.70 13.22
N LEU A 272 8.38 7.16 12.41
CA LEU A 272 9.56 6.35 12.07
C LEU A 272 10.36 5.99 13.33
N ALA A 273 10.54 6.94 14.26
CA ALA A 273 11.22 6.67 15.52
C ALA A 273 10.49 5.60 16.36
N LYS A 274 9.14 5.55 16.34
CA LYS A 274 8.37 4.46 16.96
C LYS A 274 8.73 3.10 16.36
N ILE A 275 8.86 3.02 15.03
CA ILE A 275 9.20 1.79 14.31
C ILE A 275 10.63 1.34 14.61
N ILE A 276 11.60 2.26 14.59
CA ILE A 276 13.01 1.94 14.89
C ILE A 276 13.17 1.37 16.30
N HIS A 277 12.38 1.88 17.25
CA HIS A 277 12.46 1.50 18.66
C HIS A 277 11.33 0.56 19.12
N ILE A 278 10.64 -0.11 18.17
CA ILE A 278 9.42 -0.88 18.43
C ILE A 278 9.64 -2.08 19.36
N ASN A 279 10.87 -2.60 19.42
CA ASN A 279 11.23 -3.78 20.20
C ASN A 279 12.37 -3.52 21.21
N ASP A 280 12.56 -2.27 21.63
CA ASP A 280 13.61 -1.90 22.60
C ASP A 280 13.43 -2.60 23.96
N ASP A 281 12.18 -2.87 24.37
CA ASP A 281 11.83 -3.57 25.61
C ASP A 281 11.79 -5.10 25.46
N GLY A 282 12.03 -5.62 24.26
CA GLY A 282 12.01 -7.05 23.93
C GLY A 282 10.62 -7.69 23.86
N THR A 283 9.53 -6.92 23.93
CA THR A 283 8.16 -7.46 23.96
C THR A 283 7.60 -7.75 22.56
N MET A 284 8.11 -7.08 21.52
CA MET A 284 7.62 -7.15 20.14
C MET A 284 8.62 -7.79 19.19
N ALA A 285 9.20 -8.93 19.57
CA ALA A 285 10.22 -9.62 18.78
C ALA A 285 9.77 -9.94 17.33
N HIS A 286 8.47 -10.15 17.13
CA HIS A 286 7.86 -10.38 15.82
C HIS A 286 7.82 -9.14 14.91
N LEU A 287 8.11 -7.95 15.43
CA LEU A 287 8.23 -6.68 14.70
C LEU A 287 9.63 -6.07 14.82
N ARG A 288 10.64 -6.83 15.29
CA ARG A 288 12.01 -6.32 15.45
C ARG A 288 12.48 -5.59 14.19
N SER A 289 12.85 -4.33 14.35
CA SER A 289 13.36 -3.50 13.27
C SER A 289 14.89 -3.45 13.25
N ALA A 290 15.46 -3.17 12.09
CA ALA A 290 16.88 -2.85 11.94
C ALA A 290 17.07 -1.74 10.91
N VAL A 291 17.99 -0.82 11.18
CA VAL A 291 18.33 0.29 10.29
C VAL A 291 19.57 -0.06 9.49
N VAL A 292 19.51 0.12 8.17
CA VAL A 292 20.61 -0.11 7.23
C VAL A 292 20.93 1.19 6.51
N SER A 293 22.20 1.59 6.60
CA SER A 293 22.69 2.81 5.96
C SER A 293 22.80 2.62 4.45
N GLY A 294 22.13 3.50 3.71
CA GLY A 294 22.14 3.61 2.26
C GLY A 294 23.16 4.64 1.76
N LEU A 295 24.37 4.66 2.35
CA LEU A 295 25.41 5.60 2.00
C LEU A 295 26.59 4.90 1.30
N TYR A 296 27.30 5.64 0.44
CA TYR A 296 28.51 5.17 -0.22
C TYR A 296 29.60 6.24 -0.21
N ARG A 297 30.86 5.82 -0.20
CA ARG A 297 31.99 6.74 -0.14
C ARG A 297 32.19 7.45 -1.48
N VAL A 298 32.18 8.77 -1.47
CA VAL A 298 32.30 9.62 -2.67
C VAL A 298 33.61 9.37 -3.42
N ALA A 299 34.70 9.19 -2.69
CA ALA A 299 36.04 8.97 -3.25
C ALA A 299 36.14 7.72 -4.13
N ASP A 300 35.26 6.74 -3.93
CA ASP A 300 35.27 5.45 -4.63
C ASP A 300 34.41 5.47 -5.91
N GLY A 301 33.74 6.59 -6.21
CA GLY A 301 32.99 6.81 -7.44
C GLY A 301 31.86 5.79 -7.67
N ASP A 302 31.67 5.41 -8.93
CA ASP A 302 30.63 4.47 -9.37
C ASP A 302 30.87 3.05 -8.83
N TYR A 303 32.13 2.63 -8.73
CA TYR A 303 32.51 1.37 -8.11
C TYR A 303 32.12 1.33 -6.63
N GLY A 304 32.30 2.44 -5.91
CA GLY A 304 31.88 2.60 -4.52
C GLY A 304 30.39 2.39 -4.32
N MET A 305 29.56 3.02 -5.15
CA MET A 305 28.09 2.86 -5.08
C MET A 305 27.66 1.42 -5.37
N ARG A 306 28.25 0.78 -6.40
CA ARG A 306 27.94 -0.63 -6.73
C ARG A 306 28.28 -1.56 -5.57
N THR A 307 29.48 -1.41 -5.00
CA THR A 307 29.94 -2.21 -3.86
C THR A 307 29.07 -1.99 -2.63
N ALA A 308 28.68 -0.74 -2.35
CA ALA A 308 27.77 -0.42 -1.25
C ALA A 308 26.40 -1.10 -1.43
N LEU A 309 25.82 -1.07 -2.63
CA LEU A 309 24.57 -1.77 -2.92
C LEU A 309 24.67 -3.28 -2.69
N ASP A 310 25.75 -3.92 -3.13
CA ASP A 310 25.96 -5.36 -2.90
C ASP A 310 26.15 -5.69 -1.41
N SER A 311 26.88 -4.84 -0.68
CA SER A 311 27.02 -4.96 0.77
C SER A 311 25.70 -4.80 1.50
N ILE A 312 24.87 -3.82 1.12
CA ILE A 312 23.56 -3.56 1.71
C ILE A 312 22.63 -4.76 1.47
N ARG A 313 22.61 -5.31 0.25
CA ARG A 313 21.81 -6.51 -0.07
C ARG A 313 22.13 -7.68 0.86
N ASN A 314 23.43 -7.98 1.02
CA ASN A 314 23.88 -9.05 1.90
C ASN A 314 23.56 -8.76 3.36
N GLN A 315 23.86 -7.54 3.84
CA GLN A 315 23.57 -7.11 5.20
C GLN A 315 22.08 -7.23 5.53
N VAL A 316 21.19 -6.87 4.61
CA VAL A 316 19.74 -7.00 4.81
C VAL A 316 19.34 -8.48 4.91
N SER A 317 19.88 -9.35 4.07
CA SER A 317 19.65 -10.80 4.16
C SER A 317 20.10 -11.36 5.52
N ASP A 318 21.29 -10.99 5.97
CA ASP A 318 21.84 -11.41 7.26
C ASP A 318 20.95 -10.94 8.43
N LEU A 319 20.51 -9.68 8.40
CA LEU A 319 19.62 -9.12 9.42
C LEU A 319 18.28 -9.85 9.50
N ILE A 320 17.71 -10.26 8.36
CA ILE A 320 16.45 -11.02 8.31
C ILE A 320 16.63 -12.40 8.94
N ASP A 321 17.75 -13.07 8.65
CA ASP A 321 18.09 -14.37 9.22
C ASP A 321 18.38 -14.25 10.74
N ASP A 322 18.94 -13.13 11.18
CA ASP A 322 19.11 -12.76 12.60
C ASP A 322 17.80 -12.34 13.31
N GLY A 323 16.67 -12.36 12.60
CA GLY A 323 15.34 -12.15 13.18
C GLY A 323 14.74 -10.76 12.97
N ALA A 324 15.34 -9.89 12.15
CA ALA A 324 14.69 -8.64 11.76
C ALA A 324 13.44 -8.92 10.90
N ARG A 325 12.37 -8.19 11.17
CA ARG A 325 11.07 -8.28 10.51
C ARG A 325 10.63 -6.96 9.88
N ILE A 326 11.32 -5.88 10.22
CA ILE A 326 11.20 -4.58 9.58
C ILE A 326 12.62 -4.10 9.26
N ILE A 327 12.87 -3.69 8.02
CA ILE A 327 14.14 -3.12 7.61
C ILE A 327 13.91 -1.66 7.20
N VAL A 328 14.57 -0.75 7.91
CA VAL A 328 14.60 0.67 7.58
C VAL A 328 15.85 0.94 6.76
N LEU A 329 15.67 1.18 5.47
CA LEU A 329 16.72 1.67 4.59
C LEU A 329 16.81 3.18 4.78
N SER A 330 17.98 3.72 5.11
CA SER A 330 18.13 5.15 5.43
C SER A 330 19.25 5.80 4.64
N ASP A 331 18.92 6.86 3.91
CA ASP A 331 19.90 7.75 3.27
C ASP A 331 20.33 8.94 4.16
N ARG A 332 19.86 8.95 5.42
CA ARG A 332 20.22 9.97 6.41
C ARG A 332 21.70 9.87 6.77
N SER A 333 22.24 10.97 7.33
CA SER A 333 23.60 11.08 7.83
C SER A 333 24.68 11.07 6.75
N SER A 334 24.32 11.48 5.53
CA SER A 334 25.30 11.82 4.51
C SER A 334 26.17 13.01 4.95
N ASP A 335 27.43 12.98 4.53
CA ASP A 335 28.45 13.97 4.89
C ASP A 335 29.43 14.19 3.72
N SER A 336 30.54 14.89 3.98
CA SER A 336 31.56 15.14 2.96
C SER A 336 32.29 13.89 2.46
N VAL A 337 32.19 12.77 3.18
CA VAL A 337 32.84 11.49 2.87
C VAL A 337 31.85 10.53 2.21
N TYR A 338 30.62 10.49 2.71
CA TYR A 338 29.58 9.54 2.35
C TYR A 338 28.38 10.25 1.69
N ALA A 339 28.12 9.91 0.43
CA ALA A 339 26.95 10.38 -0.30
C ALA A 339 25.78 9.40 -0.17
N PRO A 340 24.54 9.90 -0.24
CA PRO A 340 23.35 9.05 -0.22
C PRO A 340 23.18 8.30 -1.56
N ILE A 341 22.79 7.03 -1.47
CA ILE A 341 22.28 6.29 -2.62
C ILE A 341 20.83 6.76 -2.87
N PRO A 342 20.44 7.09 -4.12
CA PRO A 342 19.07 7.51 -4.43
C PRO A 342 18.04 6.52 -3.88
N SER A 343 17.02 7.00 -3.19
CA SER A 343 16.14 6.16 -2.38
C SER A 343 15.38 5.13 -3.21
N LEU A 344 14.99 5.48 -4.44
CA LEU A 344 14.35 4.57 -5.38
C LEU A 344 15.29 3.44 -5.82
N LEU A 345 16.57 3.74 -6.03
CA LEU A 345 17.58 2.73 -6.38
C LEU A 345 17.85 1.81 -5.19
N LEU A 346 18.01 2.38 -4.00
CA LEU A 346 18.24 1.63 -2.77
C LEU A 346 17.08 0.66 -2.47
N THR A 347 15.86 1.18 -2.49
CA THR A 347 14.63 0.40 -2.24
C THR A 347 14.47 -0.72 -3.26
N SER A 348 14.53 -0.40 -4.56
CA SER A 348 14.35 -1.39 -5.63
C SER A 348 15.46 -2.46 -5.62
N ALA A 349 16.71 -2.07 -5.35
CA ALA A 349 17.84 -2.99 -5.29
C ALA A 349 17.69 -4.03 -4.18
N VAL A 350 17.24 -3.62 -3.00
CA VAL A 350 16.97 -4.51 -1.87
C VAL A 350 15.71 -5.34 -2.11
N HIS A 351 14.62 -4.71 -2.56
CA HIS A 351 13.37 -5.39 -2.85
C HIS A 351 13.55 -6.58 -3.81
N HIS A 352 14.17 -6.35 -4.96
CA HIS A 352 14.39 -7.41 -5.96
C HIS A 352 15.44 -8.43 -5.53
N HIS A 353 16.41 -8.05 -4.69
CA HIS A 353 17.33 -8.99 -4.07
C HIS A 353 16.58 -9.98 -3.18
N LEU A 354 15.73 -9.47 -2.27
CA LEU A 354 14.95 -10.30 -1.38
C LEU A 354 13.95 -11.21 -2.10
N ILE A 355 13.44 -10.81 -3.27
CA ILE A 355 12.63 -11.69 -4.12
C ILE A 355 13.48 -12.86 -4.62
N ARG A 356 14.68 -12.59 -5.15
CA ARG A 356 15.59 -13.63 -5.65
C ARG A 356 16.02 -14.60 -4.56
N GLU A 357 16.27 -14.08 -3.36
CA GLU A 357 16.63 -14.88 -2.17
C GLU A 357 15.42 -15.48 -1.44
N ARG A 358 14.19 -15.26 -1.93
CA ARG A 358 12.94 -15.77 -1.32
C ARG A 358 12.77 -15.33 0.15
N GLN A 359 13.29 -14.15 0.49
CA GLN A 359 13.20 -13.54 1.81
C GLN A 359 12.22 -12.36 1.85
N ARG A 360 11.67 -11.90 0.71
CA ARG A 360 10.81 -10.69 0.66
C ARG A 360 9.57 -10.79 1.53
N THR A 361 8.94 -11.96 1.63
CA THR A 361 7.75 -12.18 2.49
C THR A 361 8.10 -12.20 3.98
N LYS A 362 9.38 -12.28 4.36
CA LYS A 362 9.79 -12.36 5.78
C LYS A 362 9.91 -10.99 6.44
N VAL A 363 9.73 -9.89 5.70
CA VAL A 363 10.10 -8.55 6.17
C VAL A 363 9.23 -7.45 5.55
N GLY A 364 8.93 -6.41 6.34
CA GLY A 364 8.49 -5.12 5.83
C GLY A 364 9.67 -4.19 5.49
N LEU A 365 9.59 -3.45 4.38
CA LEU A 365 10.60 -2.46 4.01
C LEU A 365 10.09 -1.04 4.29
N VAL A 366 10.89 -0.25 5.00
CA VAL A 366 10.67 1.18 5.22
C VAL A 366 11.82 1.95 4.59
N ILE A 367 11.53 3.04 3.90
CA ILE A 367 12.55 3.92 3.32
C ILE A 367 12.51 5.28 4.01
N GLU A 368 13.57 5.59 4.75
CA GLU A 368 13.87 6.93 5.23
C GLU A 368 14.70 7.64 4.15
N CYS A 369 14.11 8.67 3.53
CA CYS A 369 14.67 9.29 2.34
C CYS A 369 14.68 10.82 2.37
N GLY A 370 15.77 11.39 1.88
CA GLY A 370 15.95 12.81 1.70
C GLY A 370 15.54 13.30 0.32
N ASP A 371 15.49 12.47 -0.72
CA ASP A 371 15.17 12.89 -2.10
C ASP A 371 13.67 12.90 -2.46
N ALA A 372 12.82 12.17 -1.72
CA ALA A 372 11.38 12.12 -1.99
C ALA A 372 10.65 13.37 -1.50
N ARG A 373 9.89 14.01 -2.39
CA ARG A 373 9.17 15.27 -2.09
C ARG A 373 7.89 15.49 -2.88
N GLU A 374 7.68 14.72 -3.94
CA GLU A 374 6.51 14.78 -4.80
C GLU A 374 5.66 13.52 -4.66
N VAL A 375 4.39 13.64 -5.02
CA VAL A 375 3.46 12.51 -5.02
C VAL A 375 3.96 11.37 -5.91
N HIS A 376 4.55 11.69 -7.06
CA HIS A 376 5.14 10.69 -7.96
C HIS A 376 6.29 9.91 -7.31
N HIS A 377 7.09 10.55 -6.45
CA HIS A 377 8.20 9.90 -5.75
C HIS A 377 7.65 8.85 -4.78
N MET A 378 6.58 9.19 -4.05
CA MET A 378 5.92 8.28 -3.12
C MET A 378 5.34 7.06 -3.87
N ALA A 379 4.64 7.30 -4.97
CA ALA A 379 4.08 6.23 -5.81
C ALA A 379 5.15 5.27 -6.34
N LEU A 380 6.30 5.78 -6.79
CA LEU A 380 7.40 4.94 -7.24
C LEU A 380 8.02 4.14 -6.09
N LEU A 381 8.27 4.75 -4.93
CA LEU A 381 8.85 4.03 -3.80
C LEU A 381 7.96 2.86 -3.35
N ILE A 382 6.64 3.07 -3.26
CA ILE A 382 5.67 1.99 -3.00
C ILE A 382 5.72 0.95 -4.12
N GLY A 383 5.62 1.37 -5.38
CA GLY A 383 5.61 0.47 -6.54
C GLY A 383 6.88 -0.37 -6.69
N TYR A 384 8.01 0.09 -6.15
CA TYR A 384 9.29 -0.63 -6.12
C TYR A 384 9.59 -1.31 -4.79
N GLY A 385 8.61 -1.41 -3.89
CA GLY A 385 8.61 -2.38 -2.79
C GLY A 385 8.66 -1.80 -1.37
N ALA A 386 8.62 -0.48 -1.19
CA ALA A 386 8.47 0.12 0.13
C ALA A 386 7.07 -0.13 0.71
N GLY A 387 7.01 -0.64 1.94
CA GLY A 387 5.77 -0.75 2.72
C GLY A 387 5.45 0.53 3.50
N ALA A 388 6.46 1.34 3.79
CA ALA A 388 6.29 2.69 4.33
C ALA A 388 7.41 3.63 3.86
N ILE A 389 7.12 4.93 3.79
CA ILE A 389 8.03 5.98 3.32
C ILE A 389 8.06 7.09 4.37
N ASN A 390 9.26 7.43 4.81
CA ASN A 390 9.52 8.61 5.62
C ASN A 390 10.34 9.62 4.79
N PRO A 391 9.70 10.61 4.14
CA PRO A 391 10.39 11.65 3.38
C PRO A 391 10.92 12.74 4.32
N TYR A 392 11.85 12.37 5.19
CA TYR A 392 12.22 13.19 6.36
C TYR A 392 12.61 14.62 6.01
N LEU A 393 13.32 14.81 4.90
CA LEU A 393 13.84 16.12 4.53
C LEU A 393 12.72 17.04 4.03
N ALA A 394 11.63 16.49 3.48
CA ALA A 394 10.44 17.28 3.17
C ALA A 394 9.81 17.85 4.46
N PHE A 395 9.74 17.06 5.54
CA PHE A 395 9.21 17.52 6.82
C PHE A 395 10.10 18.56 7.49
N GLU A 396 11.41 18.29 7.57
CA GLU A 396 12.38 19.25 8.09
C GLU A 396 12.35 20.57 7.30
N SER A 397 12.13 20.50 5.99
CA SER A 397 12.00 21.69 5.13
C SER A 397 10.71 22.47 5.40
N ILE A 398 9.60 21.79 5.73
CA ILE A 398 8.35 22.46 6.12
C ILE A 398 8.55 23.21 7.43
N GLU A 399 9.17 22.58 8.42
CA GLU A 399 9.49 23.19 9.72
C GLU A 399 10.43 24.40 9.57
N ASP A 400 11.45 24.26 8.72
CA ASP A 400 12.37 25.35 8.39
C ASP A 400 11.64 26.53 7.72
N LEU A 401 10.76 26.27 6.75
CA LEU A 401 9.95 27.31 6.10
C LEU A 401 8.99 28.01 7.06
N ILE A 402 8.49 27.34 8.10
CA ILE A 402 7.61 27.95 9.11
C ILE A 402 8.40 28.87 10.03
N THR A 403 9.59 28.45 10.45
CA THR A 403 10.42 29.16 11.43
C THR A 403 11.28 30.27 10.82
N ALA A 404 11.46 30.27 9.50
CA ALA A 404 12.19 31.30 8.77
C ALA A 404 11.67 32.75 9.01
N ASP A 405 12.54 33.73 8.75
CA ASP A 405 12.28 35.18 8.94
C ASP A 405 11.73 35.52 10.35
N ASP A 406 12.42 35.04 11.38
CA ASP A 406 12.07 35.20 12.80
C ASP A 406 10.63 34.74 13.12
N GLY A 407 10.21 33.61 12.53
CA GLY A 407 8.88 33.03 12.71
C GLY A 407 7.78 33.68 11.85
N ARG A 408 8.11 34.64 10.97
CA ARG A 408 7.17 35.13 9.95
C ARG A 408 6.93 34.13 8.84
N GLY A 409 7.80 33.13 8.71
CA GLY A 409 7.74 32.04 7.74
C GLY A 409 7.90 32.50 6.29
N MET A 410 8.20 31.54 5.42
CA MET A 410 8.33 31.75 3.98
C MET A 410 7.17 31.11 3.22
N HIS A 411 6.92 31.59 2.00
CA HIS A 411 5.91 31.08 1.06
C HIS A 411 4.48 30.96 1.64
N GLY A 412 4.17 31.77 2.66
CA GLY A 412 2.85 31.82 3.28
C GLY A 412 2.58 30.70 4.29
N LEU A 413 3.62 30.11 4.86
CA LEU A 413 3.56 29.14 5.98
C LEU A 413 3.72 29.79 7.37
N GLY A 414 3.96 31.10 7.44
CA GLY A 414 4.08 31.85 8.70
C GLY A 414 2.93 31.63 9.68
N GLY A 415 3.26 31.38 10.94
CA GLY A 415 2.28 31.17 12.01
C GLY A 415 1.47 29.86 11.93
N MET A 416 1.81 28.96 11.00
CA MET A 416 1.19 27.64 10.91
C MET A 416 1.78 26.70 11.97
N ASP A 417 0.92 25.88 12.58
CA ASP A 417 1.38 24.79 13.44
C ASP A 417 2.15 23.74 12.62
N ALA A 418 3.38 23.42 13.04
CA ALA A 418 4.27 22.52 12.30
C ALA A 418 3.67 21.12 12.14
N LYS A 419 3.07 20.57 13.20
CA LYS A 419 2.43 19.25 13.16
C LYS A 419 1.26 19.24 12.16
N LYS A 420 0.45 20.29 12.13
CA LYS A 420 -0.62 20.44 11.14
C LYS A 420 -0.09 20.55 9.71
N ALA A 421 0.99 21.32 9.49
CA ALA A 421 1.60 21.48 8.17
C ALA A 421 2.17 20.16 7.63
N VAL A 422 2.86 19.38 8.48
CA VAL A 422 3.35 18.03 8.16
C VAL A 422 2.20 17.10 7.82
N ARG A 423 1.14 17.05 8.63
CA ARG A 423 -0.05 16.22 8.35
C ARG A 423 -0.75 16.60 7.04
N ASN A 424 -0.83 17.90 6.74
CA ASN A 424 -1.36 18.37 5.46
C ASN A 424 -0.50 17.87 4.29
N TYR A 425 0.83 17.98 4.41
CA TYR A 425 1.75 17.47 3.40
C TYR A 425 1.58 15.96 3.20
N ILE A 426 1.52 15.17 4.28
CA ILE A 426 1.28 13.71 4.23
C ILE A 426 -0.02 13.42 3.47
N LYS A 427 -1.11 14.10 3.83
CA LYS A 427 -2.40 13.95 3.14
C LYS A 427 -2.33 14.32 1.66
N ALA A 428 -1.57 15.35 1.29
CA ALA A 428 -1.36 15.70 -0.11
C ALA A 428 -0.54 14.63 -0.85
N ALA A 429 0.50 14.11 -0.20
CA ALA A 429 1.47 13.19 -0.77
C ALA A 429 0.92 11.79 -1.09
N GLY A 430 -0.17 11.34 -0.46
CA GLY A 430 -0.81 10.06 -0.81
C GLY A 430 -2.10 10.17 -1.62
N LYS A 431 -2.51 11.35 -2.10
CA LYS A 431 -3.72 11.50 -2.93
C LYS A 431 -3.69 10.74 -4.27
N VAL A 432 -2.51 10.41 -4.81
CA VAL A 432 -2.39 9.62 -6.06
C VAL A 432 -2.67 8.13 -5.84
N GLN A 433 -2.59 7.60 -4.61
CA GLN A 433 -2.93 6.19 -4.37
C GLN A 433 -4.40 5.85 -4.67
N HIS A 434 -5.23 6.86 -4.88
CA HIS A 434 -6.62 6.69 -5.28
C HIS A 434 -6.85 6.71 -6.81
N GLN A 435 -5.82 6.97 -7.62
CA GLN A 435 -5.94 7.19 -9.08
C GLN A 435 -5.33 6.07 -9.96
N GLY A 436 -4.64 5.09 -9.35
CA GLY A 436 -3.87 4.04 -10.05
C GLY A 436 -4.55 2.68 -10.04
#